data_AF-A0A2D8CJE6-F1
#
_entry.id   AF-A0A2D8CJE6-F1
#
_cell.length_a   1.000
_cell.length_b   1.000
_cell.length_c   1.000
_cell.angle_alpha   90.00
_cell.angle_beta   90.00
_cell.angle_gamma   90.00
#
_symmetry.space_group_name_H-M   'P 1'
#
loop_
_entity.id
_entity.type
_entity.pdbx_description
1 polymer ?
#
loop_
_entity_poly.entity_id
_entity_poly.type
_entity_poly.pdbx_seq_one_letter_code
_entity_poly.pdbx_strand_id
1 'polypeptide(L)' 'MKKAIGGILTAGGLIGIIFYGYQYFENSESFEAFGADVAISTGDYTPIIISAVVLVAGIVISKMNIK' A
#
# COMPACT_ATOMS: atom_id res chain seq x y z
N MET A 1 7.49 22.20 10.49
CA MET A 1 6.64 21.09 11.00
C MET A 1 5.79 20.44 9.90
N LYS A 2 4.86 21.14 9.24
CA LYS A 2 3.99 20.55 8.19
C LYS A 2 4.73 19.88 7.03
N LYS A 3 5.84 20.48 6.54
CA LYS A 3 6.72 19.87 5.51
C LYS A 3 7.37 18.55 5.97
N ALA A 4 7.82 18.50 7.22
CA ALA A 4 8.40 17.29 7.80
C ALA A 4 7.34 16.19 7.97
N ILE A 5 6.14 16.54 8.46
CA ILE A 5 5.00 15.62 8.59
C ILE A 5 4.59 15.06 7.22
N GLY A 6 4.44 15.93 6.21
CA GLY A 6 4.11 15.51 4.84
C GLY A 6 5.17 14.57 4.26
N GLY A 7 6.46 14.87 4.48
CA GLY A 7 7.56 14.00 4.05
C GLY A 7 7.53 12.63 4.73
N ILE A 8 7.33 12.58 6.05
CA ILE A 8 7.25 11.32 6.83
C ILE A 8 6.05 10.49 6.38
N LEU A 9 4.87 11.10 6.22
CA LEU A 9 3.67 10.40 5.76
C LEU A 9 3.85 9.84 4.33
N THR A 10 4.47 10.63 3.46
CA THR A 10 4.76 10.19 2.07
C THR A 10 5.71 9.00 2.08
N ALA A 11 6.82 9.09 2.82
CA ALA A 11 7.79 8.00 2.92
C ALA A 11 7.17 6.74 3.57
N GLY A 12 6.45 6.91 4.67
CA GLY A 12 5.79 5.82 5.38
C GLY A 12 4.72 5.12 4.54
N GLY A 13 3.88 5.88 3.82
CA GLY A 13 2.88 5.32 2.92
C GLY A 13 3.51 4.55 1.75
N LEU A 14 4.60 5.05 1.18
CA LEU A 14 5.35 4.35 0.12
C LEU A 14 5.97 3.04 0.63
N ILE A 15 6.62 3.08 1.79
CA ILE A 15 7.18 1.88 2.43
C ILE A 15 6.08 0.87 2.73
N GLY A 16 4.93 1.32 3.25
CA GLY A 16 3.77 0.47 3.52
C GLY A 16 3.25 -0.24 2.27
N ILE A 17 3.10 0.47 1.15
CA ILE A 17 2.68 -0.13 -0.12
C ILE A 17 3.65 -1.24 -0.55
N ILE A 18 4.96 -0.99 -0.48
CA ILE A 18 5.98 -1.97 -0.89
C ILE A 18 5.93 -3.19 0.03
N PHE A 19 5.92 -2.98 1.35
CA PHE A 19 5.98 -4.05 2.34
C PHE A 19 4.72 -4.92 2.33
N TYR A 20 3.53 -4.30 2.38
CA TYR A 20 2.27 -5.03 2.36
C TYR A 20 1.94 -5.59 0.97
N GLY A 21 2.40 -4.94 -0.11
CA GLY A 21 2.34 -5.50 -1.45
C GLY A 21 3.13 -6.80 -1.54
N TYR A 22 4.36 -6.81 -1.04
CA TYR A 22 5.18 -8.03 -0.96
C TYR A 22 4.50 -9.12 -0.12
N GLN A 23 4.02 -8.80 1.08
CA GLN A 23 3.27 -9.76 1.91
C GLN A 23 2.02 -10.28 1.20
N TYR A 24 1.28 -9.43 0.50
CA TYR A 24 0.09 -9.84 -0.23
C TYR A 24 0.43 -10.86 -1.31
N PHE A 25 1.52 -10.67 -2.05
CA PHE A 25 1.98 -11.66 -3.03
C PHE A 25 2.47 -12.96 -2.37
N GLU A 26 3.17 -12.87 -1.24
CA GLU A 26 3.65 -14.04 -0.51
C GLU A 26 2.50 -14.87 0.11
N ASN A 27 1.46 -14.20 0.60
CA ASN A 27 0.27 -14.84 1.19
C ASN A 27 -0.82 -15.17 0.17
N SER A 28 -0.64 -14.81 -1.10
CA SER A 28 -1.58 -15.19 -2.16
C SER A 28 -1.32 -16.64 -2.53
N GLU A 29 -2.02 -17.55 -1.85
CA GLU A 29 -2.04 -18.97 -2.22
C GLU A 29 -2.71 -19.14 -3.60
N SER A 30 -1.99 -19.78 -4.52
CA SER A 30 -2.53 -20.25 -5.79
C SER A 30 -3.16 -21.63 -5.57
N PHE A 31 -4.50 -21.72 -5.62
CA PHE A 31 -5.21 -22.99 -5.54
C PHE A 31 -5.54 -23.51 -6.94
N GLU A 32 -5.14 -24.75 -7.22
CA GLU A 32 -5.58 -25.48 -8.42
C GLU A 32 -6.94 -26.14 -8.11
N ALA A 33 -8.03 -25.57 -8.63
CA ALA A 33 -9.37 -26.12 -8.45
C ALA A 33 -9.84 -26.71 -9.78
N PHE A 34 -10.10 -28.03 -9.82
CA PHE A 34 -10.57 -28.75 -11.01
C PHE A 34 -9.63 -28.71 -12.24
N GLY A 35 -8.30 -28.58 -12.05
CA GLY A 35 -7.34 -28.52 -13.15
C GLY A 35 -7.37 -27.21 -13.95
N ALA A 36 -8.04 -26.19 -13.41
CA ALA A 36 -7.92 -24.81 -13.84
C ALA A 36 -7.24 -24.02 -12.71
N ASP A 37 -6.22 -23.23 -13.06
CA ASP A 37 -5.60 -22.28 -12.13
C ASP A 37 -6.60 -21.16 -11.84
N VAL A 38 -7.45 -21.37 -10.84
CA VAL A 38 -8.34 -20.34 -10.32
C VAL A 38 -7.58 -19.60 -9.23
N ALA A 39 -6.84 -18.57 -9.63
CA ALA A 39 -6.18 -17.67 -8.69
C ALA A 39 -7.24 -16.86 -7.92
N ILE A 40 -7.71 -17.42 -6.81
CA ILE A 40 -8.43 -16.68 -5.78
C ILE A 40 -7.40 -15.81 -5.07
N SER A 41 -7.55 -14.49 -5.21
CA SER A 41 -6.81 -13.51 -4.41
C SER A 41 -7.22 -13.68 -2.95
N THR A 42 -6.50 -14.55 -2.23
CA THR A 42 -6.73 -14.84 -0.81
C THR A 42 -5.95 -13.86 0.08
N GLY A 43 -4.98 -13.14 -0.47
CA GLY A 43 -4.21 -12.14 0.26
C GLY A 43 -5.05 -10.95 0.71
N ASP A 44 -4.83 -10.47 1.95
CA ASP A 44 -5.47 -9.24 2.43
C ASP A 44 -4.81 -8.01 1.81
N TYR A 45 -5.54 -7.30 0.94
CA TYR A 45 -5.08 -6.07 0.30
C TYR A 45 -5.43 -4.80 1.09
N THR A 46 -6.22 -4.91 2.17
CA THR A 46 -6.60 -3.78 3.04
C THR A 46 -5.40 -2.94 3.50
N PRO A 47 -4.29 -3.52 4.01
CA PRO A 47 -3.15 -2.72 4.45
C PRO A 47 -2.44 -1.97 3.31
N ILE A 48 -2.53 -2.47 2.07
CA ILE A 48 -2.01 -1.77 0.88
C ILE A 48 -2.84 -0.52 0.60
N ILE A 49 -4.18 -0.63 0.66
CA ILE A 49 -5.09 0.51 0.46
C ILE A 49 -4.87 1.58 1.53
N ILE A 50 -4.76 1.18 2.80
CA ILE A 50 -4.47 2.13 3.89
C ILE A 50 -3.15 2.87 3.62
N SER A 51 -2.10 2.14 3.24
CA SER A 51 -0.80 2.72 2.91
C SER A 51 -0.87 3.69 1.74
N ALA A 52 -1.67 3.39 0.71
CA ALA A 52 -1.91 4.27 -0.43
C ALA A 52 -2.63 5.56 -0.02
N VAL A 53 -3.63 5.48 0.86
CA VAL A 53 -4.32 6.66 1.41
C VAL A 53 -3.35 7.53 2.21
N VAL A 54 -2.50 6.92 3.04
CA VAL A 54 -1.47 7.64 3.82
C VAL A 54 -0.47 8.34 2.89
N LEU A 55 -0.03 7.67 1.82
CA LEU A 55 0.85 8.25 0.81
C LEU A 55 0.22 9.48 0.16
N VAL A 56 -1.03 9.37 -0.31
CA VAL A 56 -1.77 10.47 -0.93
C VAL A 56 -1.95 11.64 0.05
N ALA A 57 -2.32 11.37 1.29
CA ALA A 57 -2.45 12.39 2.33
C ALA A 57 -1.11 13.11 2.59
N GLY A 58 -0.01 12.37 2.66
CA GLY A 58 1.34 12.92 2.78
C GLY A 58 1.71 13.86 1.63
N ILE A 59 1.43 13.46 0.39
CA ILE A 59 1.67 14.26 -0.82
C ILE A 59 0.83 15.54 -0.80
N VAL A 60 -0.46 15.43 -0.47
CA VAL A 60 -1.38 16.58 -0.40
C VAL A 60 -0.91 17.57 0.65
N ILE A 61 -0.60 17.12 1.87
CA ILE A 61 -0.11 17.98 2.96
C ILE A 61 1.21 18.65 2.58
N SER A 62 2.12 17.90 1.95
CA SER A 62 3.40 18.42 1.50
C SER A 62 3.21 19.52 0.44
N LYS A 63 2.36 19.28 -0.58
CA LYS A 63 2.07 20.22 -1.67
C LYS A 63 1.25 21.45 -1.23
N MET A 64 0.31 21.31 -0.29
CA MET A 64 -0.46 22.43 0.24
C MET A 64 0.40 23.47 0.96
N ASN A 65 1.61 23.10 1.41
CA ASN A 65 2.54 23.98 2.11
C ASN A 65 3.71 24.46 1.22
N ILE A 66 3.64 24.24 -0.10
CA ILE A 66 4.53 24.85 -1.09
C ILE A 66 3.90 26.19 -1.51
N LYS A 67 4.08 27.21 -0.68
CA LYS A 67 4.03 28.62 -1.07
C LYS A 67 5.41 29.20 -0.80
#